data_AF-A0A975DJE0-F1
#
_entry.id   AF-A0A975DJE0-F1
#
_cell.length_a   1.000
_cell.length_b   1.000
_cell.length_c   1.000
_cell.angle_alpha   90.00
_cell.angle_beta   90.00
_cell.angle_gamma   90.00
#
_symmetry.space_group_name_H-M   'P 1'
#
loop_
_entity.id
_entity.type
_entity.pdbx_description
1 polymer ?
#
loop_
_entity_poly.entity_id
_entity_poly.type
_entity_poly.pdbx_seq_one_letter_code
_entity_poly.pdbx_strand_id
1 'polypeptide(L)'
;MDKPFQRIGSKSNAHVGSEFELNASQFFQNQDIKLTSNFKIEVGVSKLKKEHAFDLGCAEQKILVECKAHTWTAGGHVPSAKLTVWNEAMYYFFTAPSDFRKILFVQYDFNARRNETLAEYYIRTYQHLIPDDVELWEYNESTKFAFNRLSEG
;
A
#
# COMPACT_ATOMS: atom_id res chain seq x y z
N MET A 1 -14.65 -1.01 -27.42
CA MET A 1 -14.78 0.00 -26.34
C MET A 1 -13.53 -0.08 -25.49
N ASP A 2 -12.57 0.79 -25.76
CA ASP A 2 -11.33 0.88 -24.96
C ASP A 2 -11.60 1.66 -23.68
N LYS A 3 -11.21 1.09 -22.54
CA LYS A 3 -11.31 1.73 -21.22
C LYS A 3 -9.94 2.31 -20.87
N PRO A 4 -9.66 3.61 -21.12
CA PRO A 4 -8.33 4.20 -21.01
C PRO A 4 -7.74 4.20 -19.59
N PHE A 5 -8.54 3.86 -18.57
CA PHE A 5 -8.14 3.81 -17.16
C PHE A 5 -7.93 2.38 -16.64
N GLN A 6 -8.10 1.37 -17.48
CA GLN A 6 -7.96 -0.04 -17.12
C GLN A 6 -6.62 -0.57 -17.61
N ARG A 7 -5.91 -1.32 -16.76
CA ARG A 7 -4.64 -1.97 -17.14
C ARG A 7 -4.91 -2.94 -18.29
N ILE A 8 -4.06 -2.91 -19.32
CA ILE A 8 -4.19 -3.78 -20.50
C ILE A 8 -4.16 -5.24 -20.05
N GLY A 9 -5.20 -6.01 -20.36
CA GLY A 9 -5.32 -7.43 -20.02
C GLY A 9 -5.96 -7.76 -18.67
N SER A 10 -6.28 -6.78 -17.82
CA SER A 10 -7.00 -7.04 -16.56
C SER A 10 -8.51 -7.09 -16.77
N LYS A 11 -9.25 -7.81 -15.92
CA LYS A 11 -10.73 -7.81 -15.94
C LYS A 11 -11.33 -6.50 -15.44
N SER A 12 -10.72 -5.89 -14.41
CA SER A 12 -11.03 -4.55 -13.88
C SER A 12 -9.93 -4.08 -12.92
N ASN A 13 -9.89 -2.79 -12.57
CA ASN A 13 -8.97 -2.28 -11.54
C ASN A 13 -9.27 -2.86 -10.14
N ALA A 14 -10.54 -3.15 -9.84
CA ALA A 14 -10.93 -3.81 -8.59
C ALA A 14 -10.38 -5.24 -8.53
N HIS A 15 -10.41 -5.97 -9.64
CA HIS A 15 -9.85 -7.31 -9.72
C HIS A 15 -8.33 -7.32 -9.49
N VAL A 16 -7.60 -6.37 -10.09
CA VAL A 16 -6.15 -6.22 -9.86
C VAL A 16 -5.86 -5.93 -8.38
N GLY A 17 -6.67 -5.08 -7.74
CA GLY A 17 -6.57 -4.82 -6.29
C GLY A 17 -6.72 -6.08 -5.47
N SER A 18 -7.80 -6.85 -5.69
CA SER A 18 -8.07 -8.07 -4.95
C SER A 18 -7.01 -9.17 -5.16
N GLU A 19 -6.47 -9.31 -6.38
CA GLU A 19 -5.36 -10.24 -6.63
C GLU A 19 -4.08 -9.80 -5.90
N PHE A 20 -3.84 -8.49 -5.83
CA PHE A 20 -2.69 -7.94 -5.13
C PHE A 20 -2.81 -8.09 -3.61
N GLU A 21 -3.99 -7.89 -3.03
CA GLU A 21 -4.28 -8.19 -1.62
C GLU A 21 -4.03 -9.66 -1.28
N LEU A 22 -4.42 -10.58 -2.18
CA LEU A 22 -4.14 -12.01 -2.01
C LEU A 22 -2.62 -12.30 -2.04
N ASN A 23 -1.90 -11.69 -2.98
CA ASN A 23 -0.43 -11.82 -3.05
C ASN A 23 0.25 -11.28 -1.77
N ALA A 24 -0.21 -10.15 -1.24
CA ALA A 24 0.28 -9.58 0.01
C ALA A 24 0.00 -10.53 1.20
N SER A 25 -1.23 -11.04 1.31
CA SER A 25 -1.62 -12.01 2.34
C SER A 25 -0.73 -13.26 2.30
N GLN A 26 -0.49 -13.83 1.11
CA GLN A 26 0.41 -14.98 0.93
C GLN A 26 1.86 -14.66 1.27
N PHE A 27 2.34 -13.47 0.90
CA PHE A 27 3.70 -13.03 1.23
C PHE A 27 3.93 -12.98 2.74
N PHE A 28 3.00 -12.42 3.51
CA PHE A 28 3.07 -12.39 4.96
C PHE A 28 2.86 -13.76 5.59
N GLN A 29 1.97 -14.59 5.02
CA GLN A 29 1.76 -15.96 5.49
C GLN A 29 3.03 -16.80 5.42
N ASN A 30 3.86 -16.63 4.38
CA ASN A 30 5.16 -17.29 4.25
C ASN A 30 6.20 -16.84 5.30
N GLN A 31 5.89 -15.80 6.06
CA GLN A 31 6.68 -15.29 7.19
C GLN A 31 5.99 -15.57 8.53
N ASP A 32 5.07 -16.54 8.57
CA ASP A 32 4.27 -16.90 9.73
C ASP A 32 3.38 -15.76 10.29
N ILE A 33 3.08 -14.76 9.44
CA ILE A 33 2.16 -13.66 9.76
C ILE A 33 0.82 -13.93 9.07
N LYS A 34 -0.21 -14.25 9.86
CA LYS A 34 -1.55 -14.56 9.33
C LYS A 34 -2.42 -13.30 9.37
N LEU A 35 -2.69 -12.75 8.20
CA LEU A 35 -3.55 -11.57 8.06
C LEU A 35 -4.94 -11.96 7.57
N THR A 36 -5.97 -11.31 8.10
CA THR A 36 -7.35 -11.38 7.63
C THR A 36 -7.68 -10.17 6.77
N SER A 37 -8.54 -10.34 5.78
CA SER A 37 -8.98 -9.25 4.90
C SER A 37 -10.03 -8.36 5.57
N ASN A 38 -10.15 -7.12 5.09
CA ASN A 38 -11.15 -6.15 5.55
C ASN A 38 -11.12 -5.97 7.07
N PHE A 39 -9.91 -5.83 7.62
CA PHE A 39 -9.67 -5.75 9.05
C PHE A 39 -10.10 -4.38 9.58
N LYS A 40 -11.11 -4.37 10.45
CA LYS A 40 -11.70 -3.13 10.96
C LYS A 40 -11.11 -2.72 12.29
N ILE A 41 -10.76 -1.45 12.39
CA ILE A 41 -10.35 -0.83 13.65
C ILE A 41 -10.82 0.63 13.70
N GLU A 42 -11.01 1.14 14.90
CA GLU A 42 -11.35 2.54 15.11
C GLU A 42 -10.16 3.45 14.81
N VAL A 43 -10.38 4.43 13.93
CA VAL A 43 -9.42 5.50 13.60
C VAL A 43 -10.05 6.87 13.86
N GLY A 44 -9.22 7.87 14.13
CA GLY A 44 -9.64 9.28 14.19
C GLY A 44 -8.65 10.19 14.92
N VAL A 45 -8.66 11.49 14.61
CA VAL A 45 -7.68 12.45 15.17
C VAL A 45 -7.98 12.81 16.62
N SER A 46 -9.25 12.79 17.02
CA SER A 46 -9.70 13.25 18.33
C SER A 46 -10.59 12.20 18.99
N LYS A 47 -11.49 12.62 19.87
CA LYS A 47 -12.40 11.73 20.62
C LYS A 47 -13.39 10.97 19.73
N LEU A 48 -13.81 11.57 18.61
CA LEU A 48 -14.68 10.90 17.65
C LEU A 48 -13.87 9.93 16.81
N LYS A 49 -14.25 8.66 16.85
CA LYS A 49 -13.66 7.58 16.09
C LYS A 49 -14.67 6.97 15.13
N LYS A 50 -14.18 6.38 14.06
CA LYS A 50 -14.96 5.62 13.09
C LYS A 50 -14.20 4.35 12.72
N GLU A 51 -14.90 3.25 12.49
CA GLU A 51 -14.30 2.08 11.87
C GLU A 51 -13.73 2.43 10.48
N HIS A 52 -12.44 2.15 10.31
CA HIS A 52 -11.80 2.04 9.02
C HIS A 52 -11.46 0.58 8.75
N ALA A 53 -11.66 0.16 7.51
CA ALA A 53 -11.33 -1.18 7.05
C ALA A 53 -9.98 -1.12 6.34
N PHE A 54 -8.94 -1.63 7.00
CA PHE A 54 -7.66 -1.89 6.37
C PHE A 54 -7.78 -3.10 5.44
N ASP A 55 -7.08 -3.07 4.30
CA ASP A 55 -7.12 -4.14 3.30
C ASP A 55 -6.79 -5.51 3.95
N LEU A 56 -5.75 -5.55 4.79
CA LEU A 56 -5.40 -6.71 5.62
C LEU A 56 -5.03 -6.30 7.05
N GLY A 57 -5.19 -7.20 8.02
CA GLY A 57 -4.72 -6.97 9.39
C GLY A 57 -4.76 -8.19 10.31
N CYS A 58 -4.27 -8.03 11.54
CA CYS A 58 -4.29 -9.05 12.58
C CYS A 58 -4.33 -8.37 13.95
N ALA A 59 -5.31 -8.75 14.80
CA ALA A 59 -5.46 -8.18 16.14
C ALA A 59 -4.41 -8.75 17.11
N GLU A 60 -4.12 -10.04 17.01
CA GLU A 60 -3.23 -10.76 17.91
C GLU A 60 -1.77 -10.31 17.75
N GLN A 61 -1.33 -10.14 16.51
CA GLN A 61 0.01 -9.64 16.17
C GLN A 61 0.07 -8.12 16.06
N LYS A 62 -1.08 -7.43 16.19
CA LYS A 62 -1.27 -5.99 16.04
C LYS A 62 -0.66 -5.44 14.74
N ILE A 63 -1.17 -5.90 13.60
CA ILE A 63 -0.69 -5.49 12.27
C ILE A 63 -1.83 -4.89 11.46
N LEU A 64 -1.56 -3.77 10.80
CA LEU A 64 -2.45 -3.11 9.83
C LEU A 64 -1.73 -3.00 8.50
N VAL A 65 -2.40 -3.34 7.40
CA VAL A 65 -1.82 -3.26 6.05
C VAL A 65 -2.80 -2.59 5.08
N GLU A 66 -2.31 -1.59 4.37
CA GLU A 66 -2.96 -1.03 3.18
C GLU A 66 -2.22 -1.51 1.94
N CYS A 67 -2.94 -2.13 1.00
CA CYS A 67 -2.43 -2.67 -0.24
C CYS A 67 -2.72 -1.71 -1.39
N LYS A 68 -1.71 -1.37 -2.21
CA LYS A 68 -1.90 -0.48 -3.36
C LYS A 68 -1.19 -1.02 -4.61
N ALA A 69 -1.97 -1.65 -5.49
CA ALA A 69 -1.55 -2.11 -6.82
C ALA A 69 -1.50 -0.96 -7.85
N HIS A 70 -0.80 0.11 -7.51
CA HIS A 70 -0.68 1.31 -8.34
C HIS A 70 0.63 1.31 -9.11
N THR A 71 0.57 1.76 -10.36
CA THR A 71 1.72 1.84 -11.28
C THR A 71 1.84 3.25 -11.82
N TRP A 72 2.99 3.56 -12.41
CA TRP A 72 3.13 4.69 -13.32
C TRP A 72 2.05 4.62 -14.40
N THR A 73 1.67 5.79 -14.92
CA THR A 73 0.76 5.84 -16.07
C THR A 73 1.45 5.25 -17.31
N ALA A 74 0.69 4.83 -18.32
CA ALA A 74 1.26 4.27 -19.55
C ALA A 74 2.26 5.20 -20.26
N GLY A 75 2.12 6.53 -20.10
CA GLY A 75 3.06 7.54 -20.62
C GLY A 75 4.28 7.79 -19.73
N GLY A 76 4.38 7.14 -18.57
CA GLY A 76 5.41 7.38 -17.57
C GLY A 76 5.22 8.67 -16.76
N HIS A 77 4.02 9.27 -16.79
CA HIS A 77 3.67 10.40 -15.94
C HIS A 77 3.29 9.95 -14.52
N VAL A 78 3.48 10.86 -13.57
CA VAL A 78 3.14 10.67 -12.16
C VAL A 78 1.63 10.43 -12.03
N PRO A 79 1.20 9.33 -11.39
CA PRO A 79 -0.22 9.04 -11.19
C PRO A 79 -0.74 9.80 -9.96
N SER A 80 -0.78 11.14 -9.99
CA SER A 80 -1.02 11.98 -8.81
C SER A 80 -2.30 11.63 -8.03
N ALA A 81 -3.40 11.33 -8.72
CA ALA A 81 -4.65 10.92 -8.06
C ALA A 81 -4.49 9.62 -7.25
N LYS A 82 -3.62 8.70 -7.71
CA LYS A 82 -3.30 7.46 -6.97
C LYS A 82 -2.39 7.71 -5.77
N LEU A 83 -1.48 8.69 -5.86
CA LEU A 83 -0.63 9.09 -4.73
C LEU A 83 -1.43 9.84 -3.66
N THR A 84 -2.49 10.56 -4.03
CA THR A 84 -3.42 11.13 -3.04
C THR A 84 -4.04 10.04 -2.14
N VAL A 85 -4.34 8.85 -2.70
CA VAL A 85 -4.83 7.71 -1.91
C VAL A 85 -3.75 7.18 -0.96
N TRP A 86 -2.47 7.28 -1.32
CA TRP A 86 -1.38 6.89 -0.41
C TRP A 86 -1.24 7.89 0.74
N ASN A 87 -1.39 9.19 0.46
CA ASN A 87 -1.43 10.22 1.51
C ASN A 87 -2.61 9.99 2.48
N GLU A 88 -3.77 9.59 1.96
CA GLU A 88 -4.93 9.22 2.78
C GLU A 88 -4.63 7.99 3.66
N ALA A 89 -3.97 6.96 3.11
CA ALA A 89 -3.52 5.80 3.88
C ALA A 89 -2.58 6.20 5.02
N MET A 90 -1.65 7.13 4.79
CA MET A 90 -0.80 7.68 5.87
C MET A 90 -1.62 8.32 6.99
N TYR A 91 -2.68 9.05 6.65
CA TYR A 91 -3.56 9.65 7.64
C TYR A 91 -4.36 8.60 8.42
N TYR A 92 -4.84 7.53 7.77
CA TYR A 92 -5.45 6.40 8.47
C TYR A 92 -4.46 5.72 9.43
N PHE A 93 -3.22 5.50 9.00
CA PHE A 93 -2.17 4.94 9.87
C PHE A 93 -1.83 5.85 11.05
N PHE A 94 -1.70 7.15 10.83
CA PHE A 94 -1.42 8.14 11.87
C PHE A 94 -2.53 8.17 12.94
N THR A 95 -3.78 7.97 12.53
CA THR A 95 -4.95 8.06 13.41
C THR A 95 -5.41 6.71 13.99
N ALA A 96 -4.76 5.62 13.61
CA ALA A 96 -4.94 4.29 14.17
C ALA A 96 -4.21 4.15 15.53
N PRO A 97 -4.57 3.15 16.36
CA PRO A 97 -3.85 2.87 17.61
C PRO A 97 -2.34 2.70 17.39
N SER A 98 -1.55 3.30 18.27
CA SER A 98 -0.08 3.39 18.13
C SER A 98 0.66 2.09 18.44
N ASP A 99 -0.01 1.10 19.00
CA ASP A 99 0.56 -0.21 19.33
C ASP A 99 0.47 -1.21 18.16
N PHE A 100 -0.03 -0.78 17.00
CA PHE A 100 -0.04 -1.58 15.77
C PHE A 100 1.17 -1.27 14.90
N ARG A 101 1.78 -2.32 14.35
CA ARG A 101 2.69 -2.25 13.21
C ARG A 101 1.89 -1.88 11.96
N LYS A 102 2.31 -0.81 11.27
CA LYS A 102 1.56 -0.21 10.15
C LYS A 102 2.36 -0.37 8.87
N ILE A 103 1.77 -0.98 7.86
CA ILE A 103 2.47 -1.33 6.62
C ILE A 103 1.70 -0.80 5.41
N LEU A 104 2.29 0.11 4.65
CA LEU A 104 1.87 0.36 3.28
C LEU A 104 2.58 -0.65 2.37
N PHE A 105 1.81 -1.56 1.75
CA PHE A 105 2.31 -2.58 0.84
C PHE A 105 1.96 -2.22 -0.60
N VAL A 106 2.95 -1.90 -1.42
CA VAL A 106 2.76 -1.32 -2.76
C VAL A 106 3.38 -2.18 -3.85
N GLN A 107 2.79 -2.13 -5.04
CA GLN A 107 3.36 -2.82 -6.20
C GLN A 107 4.66 -2.15 -6.65
N TYR A 108 5.69 -2.97 -6.87
CA TYR A 108 6.91 -2.55 -7.56
C TYR A 108 6.58 -2.15 -8.99
N ASP A 109 6.93 -0.91 -9.36
CA ASP A 109 6.81 -0.42 -10.72
C ASP A 109 7.90 0.62 -11.03
N PHE A 110 8.81 0.28 -11.92
CA PHE A 110 10.00 1.06 -12.24
C PHE A 110 9.81 1.92 -13.49
N ASN A 111 10.17 3.20 -13.40
CA ASN A 111 10.13 4.11 -14.54
C ASN A 111 11.53 4.36 -15.08
N ALA A 112 11.87 3.75 -16.22
CA ALA A 112 13.19 3.88 -16.84
C ALA A 112 13.57 5.33 -17.21
N ARG A 113 12.61 6.21 -17.50
CA ARG A 113 12.91 7.62 -17.84
C ARG A 113 13.28 8.44 -16.61
N ARG A 114 12.73 8.09 -15.45
CA ARG A 114 12.99 8.77 -14.17
C ARG A 114 14.09 8.08 -13.37
N ASN A 115 14.39 6.83 -13.71
CA ASN A 115 15.32 5.97 -13.00
C ASN A 115 14.95 5.82 -11.51
N GLU A 116 13.65 5.69 -11.23
CA GLU A 116 13.12 5.46 -9.88
C GLU A 116 11.83 4.63 -9.96
N THR A 117 11.51 3.90 -8.89
CA THR A 117 10.21 3.26 -8.71
C THR A 117 9.14 4.25 -8.27
N LEU A 118 7.87 3.85 -8.35
CA LEU A 118 6.78 4.69 -7.86
C LEU A 118 6.87 4.89 -6.33
N ALA A 119 7.33 3.87 -5.58
CA ALA A 119 7.57 3.97 -4.15
C ALA A 119 8.70 4.95 -3.82
N GLU A 120 9.83 4.87 -4.54
CA GLU A 120 10.96 5.79 -4.39
C GLU A 120 10.53 7.24 -4.67
N TYR A 121 9.76 7.45 -5.76
CA TYR A 121 9.18 8.75 -6.06
C TYR A 121 8.31 9.27 -4.92
N TYR A 122 7.44 8.42 -4.36
CA TYR A 122 6.55 8.80 -3.26
C TYR A 122 7.33 9.21 -2.02
N ILE A 123 8.33 8.43 -1.61
CA ILE A 123 9.19 8.75 -0.47
C ILE A 123 9.87 10.10 -0.72
N ARG A 124 10.56 10.26 -1.85
CA ARG A 124 11.29 11.50 -2.17
C ARG A 124 10.41 12.75 -2.17
N THR A 125 9.12 12.64 -2.50
CA THR A 125 8.22 13.79 -2.66
C THR A 125 7.23 14.00 -1.51
N TYR A 126 6.88 12.94 -0.78
CA TYR A 126 5.86 12.92 0.27
C TYR A 126 6.36 12.36 1.60
N GLN A 127 7.67 12.19 1.82
CA GLN A 127 8.23 11.71 3.10
C GLN A 127 7.66 12.45 4.32
N HIS A 128 7.43 13.76 4.20
CA HIS A 128 6.84 14.60 5.25
C HIS A 128 5.40 14.21 5.66
N LEU A 129 4.74 13.32 4.92
CA LEU A 129 3.42 12.77 5.24
C LEU A 129 3.49 11.34 5.77
N ILE A 130 4.65 10.68 5.72
CA ILE A 130 4.81 9.30 6.19
C ILE A 130 5.05 9.34 7.71
N PRO A 131 4.17 8.76 8.55
CA PRO A 131 4.42 8.66 9.98
C PRO A 131 5.65 7.79 10.27
N ASP A 132 6.40 8.13 11.31
CA ASP A 132 7.66 7.46 11.68
C ASP A 132 7.49 5.96 11.99
N ASP A 133 6.29 5.53 12.37
CA ASP A 133 5.95 4.14 12.71
C ASP A 133 5.32 3.36 11.54
N VAL A 134 5.34 3.92 10.33
CA VAL A 134 4.84 3.26 9.11
C VAL A 134 6.01 2.67 8.32
N GLU A 135 5.87 1.40 7.97
CA GLU A 135 6.74 0.72 7.01
C GLU A 135 6.18 0.85 5.59
N LEU A 136 7.05 1.04 4.60
CA LEU A 136 6.67 1.06 3.19
C LEU A 136 7.36 -0.10 2.47
N TRP A 137 6.60 -1.14 2.18
CA TRP A 137 7.06 -2.35 1.51
C TRP A 137 6.70 -2.29 0.03
N GLU A 138 7.68 -2.48 -0.83
CA GLU A 138 7.47 -2.53 -2.28
C GLU A 138 7.67 -3.97 -2.77
N TYR A 139 6.63 -4.52 -3.40
CA TYR A 139 6.50 -5.92 -3.75
C TYR A 139 6.56 -6.16 -5.25
N ASN A 140 7.46 -7.04 -5.67
CA ASN A 140 7.62 -7.45 -7.06
C ASN A 140 6.86 -8.77 -7.31
N GLU A 141 5.73 -8.67 -8.02
CA GLU A 141 4.86 -9.83 -8.29
C GLU A 141 5.52 -10.94 -9.11
N SER A 142 6.54 -10.62 -9.92
CA SER A 142 7.27 -11.60 -10.74
C SER A 142 8.24 -12.43 -9.91
N THR A 143 8.90 -11.80 -8.93
CA THR A 143 9.90 -12.48 -8.07
C THR A 143 9.32 -12.95 -6.75
N LYS A 144 8.13 -12.47 -6.39
CA LYS A 144 7.44 -12.72 -5.11
C LYS A 144 8.22 -12.24 -3.88
N PHE A 145 9.14 -11.30 -4.06
CA PHE A 145 9.84 -10.62 -2.99
C PHE A 145 9.27 -9.22 -2.74
N ALA A 146 9.28 -8.79 -1.48
CA ALA A 146 9.16 -7.39 -1.10
C ALA A 146 10.34 -6.96 -0.25
N PHE A 147 10.64 -5.66 -0.30
CA PHE A 147 11.64 -5.02 0.54
C PHE A 147 11.04 -3.75 1.17
N ASN A 148 11.48 -3.43 2.38
CA ASN A 148 11.08 -2.21 3.08
C ASN A 148 11.99 -1.05 2.64
N ARG A 149 11.41 -0.05 1.98
CA ARG A 149 12.13 1.10 1.41
C ARG A 149 12.60 2.12 2.44
N LEU A 150 12.03 2.12 3.65
CA LEU A 150 12.37 3.09 4.68
C LEU A 150 13.47 2.61 5.64
N SER A 151 13.81 1.31 5.60
CA SER A 151 14.92 0.74 6.38
C SER A 151 16.29 0.85 5.69
N GLU A 152 16.36 1.44 4.48
CA GLU A 152 17.62 1.61 3.71
C GLU A 152 18.28 3.00 3.92
N GLY A 153 17.92 3.70 5.00
CA GLY A 153 18.44 5.04 5.36
C GLY A 153 19.43 5.05 6.51
#